data_AF-A0AA37RS47-F1
#
_entry.id   AF-A0AA37RS47-F1
#
_cell.length_a   1.000
_cell.length_b   1.000
_cell.length_c   1.000
_cell.angle_alpha   90.00
_cell.angle_beta   90.00
_cell.angle_gamma   90.00
#
_symmetry.space_group_name_H-M   'P 1'
#
loop_
_entity.id
_entity.type
_entity.pdbx_description
1 polymer ?
#
loop_
_entity_poly.entity_id
_entity_poly.type
_entity_poly.pdbx_seq_one_letter_code
_entity_poly.pdbx_strand_id
1 'polypeptide(L)'
;MARRLKSRTAPKMDAQFGGPIQGVHRDYDADTGSVTVEIARKGRTTSVSVNVSAAVLDEAWQWAKDRKTVVVNSRVNSTRDGLHSATQDAITPLMLDVKPS
;
A
#
# COMPACT_ATOMS: atom_id res chain seq x y z
N MET A 1 -32.14 4.02 -23.44
CA MET A 1 -31.51 5.02 -22.54
C MET A 1 -30.74 4.29 -21.44
N ALA A 2 -29.62 4.88 -20.99
CA ALA A 2 -28.43 4.24 -20.43
C ALA A 2 -28.63 3.31 -19.21
N ARG A 3 -27.92 2.16 -19.22
CA ARG A 3 -27.72 1.27 -18.07
C ARG A 3 -26.95 2.03 -16.98
N ARG A 4 -27.61 2.35 -15.87
CA ARG A 4 -26.94 2.78 -14.64
C ARG A 4 -25.96 1.69 -14.23
N LEU A 5 -24.67 1.96 -14.43
CA LEU A 5 -23.58 1.17 -13.87
C LEU A 5 -23.77 1.26 -12.35
N LYS A 6 -24.30 0.20 -11.76
CA LYS A 6 -24.27 0.01 -10.31
C LYS A 6 -22.79 0.07 -9.95
N SER A 7 -22.35 1.20 -9.41
CA SER A 7 -21.08 1.35 -8.73
C SER A 7 -21.09 0.32 -7.62
N ARG A 8 -20.64 -0.89 -7.96
CA ARG A 8 -20.39 -1.97 -7.02
C ARG A 8 -19.21 -1.47 -6.23
N THR A 9 -19.49 -0.63 -5.21
CA THR A 9 -18.54 -0.23 -4.18
C THR A 9 -17.84 -1.51 -3.78
N ALA A 10 -16.57 -1.63 -4.19
CA ALA A 10 -15.77 -2.79 -3.86
C ALA A 10 -15.86 -2.97 -2.34
N PRO A 11 -16.03 -4.20 -1.83
CA PRO A 11 -16.18 -4.42 -0.40
C PRO A 11 -15.01 -3.74 0.31
N LYS A 12 -15.36 -2.84 1.23
CA LYS A 12 -14.44 -2.14 2.13
C LYS A 12 -13.81 -3.21 3.03
N MET A 13 -12.81 -3.91 2.51
CA MET A 13 -12.09 -4.94 3.26
C MET A 13 -10.98 -4.22 4.01
N ASP A 14 -11.08 -4.21 5.33
CA ASP A 14 -9.92 -4.15 6.21
C ASP A 14 -9.07 -5.37 5.84
N ALA A 15 -8.01 -5.12 5.08
CA ALA A 15 -7.23 -6.18 4.47
C ALA A 15 -5.75 -5.91 4.72
N GLN A 16 -5.12 -6.89 5.32
CA GLN A 16 -3.69 -6.92 5.53
C GLN A 16 -3.04 -7.50 4.28
N PHE A 17 -2.19 -6.72 3.62
CA PHE A 17 -1.43 -7.19 2.48
C PHE A 17 0.06 -7.05 2.76
N GLY A 18 0.79 -8.15 2.60
CA GLY A 18 2.24 -8.17 2.75
C GLY A 18 2.92 -8.34 1.40
N GLY A 19 4.00 -7.59 1.19
CA GLY A 19 4.88 -7.81 0.05
C GLY A 19 6.00 -6.76 -0.06
N PRO A 20 6.87 -6.89 -1.08
CA PRO A 20 7.99 -5.97 -1.26
C PRO A 20 7.50 -4.60 -1.71
N ILE A 21 8.22 -3.54 -1.30
CA ILE A 21 8.01 -2.21 -1.86
C ILE A 21 8.48 -2.24 -3.31
N GLN A 22 7.57 -1.93 -4.23
CA GLN A 22 7.89 -1.84 -5.65
C GLN A 22 8.38 -0.44 -6.04
N GLY A 23 7.85 0.59 -5.36
CA GLY A 23 8.28 1.97 -5.59
C GLY A 23 7.85 2.90 -4.46
N VAL A 24 8.63 3.95 -4.26
CA VAL A 24 8.32 5.03 -3.33
C VAL A 24 8.33 6.34 -4.11
N HIS A 25 7.24 7.09 -4.05
CA HIS A 25 7.09 8.37 -4.73
C HIS A 25 6.93 9.47 -3.68
N ARG A 26 7.76 10.51 -3.75
CA ARG A 26 7.67 11.68 -2.88
C ARG A 26 6.99 12.82 -3.63
N ASP A 27 5.96 13.37 -3.03
CA ASP A 27 5.36 14.61 -3.47
C ASP A 27 5.99 15.77 -2.67
N TYR A 28 6.81 16.57 -3.35
CA TYR A 28 7.51 17.69 -2.72
C TYR A 28 6.63 18.92 -2.52
N ASP A 29 5.47 18.98 -3.18
CA ASP A 29 4.52 20.10 -3.09
C ASP A 29 3.59 19.93 -1.88
N ALA A 30 3.16 18.69 -1.63
CA ALA A 30 2.19 18.36 -0.58
C ALA A 30 2.82 17.81 0.72
N ASP A 31 4.15 17.82 0.90
CA ASP A 31 4.90 17.22 2.02
C ASP A 31 4.43 15.79 2.38
N THR A 32 4.01 15.04 1.36
CA THR A 32 3.47 13.70 1.47
C THR A 32 4.10 12.82 0.39
N GLY A 33 3.76 11.55 0.39
CA GLY A 33 4.16 10.67 -0.70
C GLY A 33 3.25 9.48 -0.82
N SER A 34 3.55 8.64 -1.80
CA SER A 34 2.86 7.37 -2.00
C SER A 34 3.87 6.24 -2.07
N VAL A 35 3.59 5.16 -1.36
CA VAL A 35 4.36 3.92 -1.40
C VAL A 35 3.55 2.89 -2.14
N THR A 36 4.12 2.35 -3.21
CA THR A 36 3.53 1.26 -3.98
C THR A 36 4.13 -0.06 -3.51
N VAL A 37 3.29 -0.90 -2.94
CA VAL A 37 3.65 -2.23 -2.45
C VAL A 37 3.09 -3.27 -3.40
N GLU A 38 3.93 -4.20 -3.83
CA GLU A 38 3.48 -5.34 -4.61
C GLU A 38 2.88 -6.40 -3.69
N ILE A 39 1.70 -6.89 -3.99
CA ILE A 39 0.98 -7.86 -3.18
C ILE A 39 0.47 -9.02 -4.05
N ALA A 40 0.47 -10.22 -3.48
CA ALA A 40 -0.13 -11.39 -4.12
C ALA A 40 -1.56 -11.59 -3.61
N ARG A 41 -2.56 -11.48 -4.49
CA ARG A 41 -3.98 -11.67 -4.14
C ARG A 41 -4.64 -12.66 -5.10
N LYS A 42 -5.18 -13.76 -4.54
CA LYS A 42 -5.91 -14.81 -5.31
C LYS A 42 -5.12 -15.33 -6.54
N GLY A 43 -3.81 -15.53 -6.38
CA GLY A 43 -2.94 -16.01 -7.45
C GLY A 43 -2.62 -14.97 -8.54
N ARG A 44 -2.91 -13.68 -8.31
CA ARG A 44 -2.51 -12.57 -9.17
C ARG A 44 -1.70 -11.56 -8.38
N THR A 45 -0.62 -11.08 -8.98
CA THR A 45 0.16 -9.97 -8.46
C THR A 45 -0.56 -8.66 -8.76
N THR A 46 -0.72 -7.82 -7.75
CA THR A 46 -1.33 -6.49 -7.87
C THR A 46 -0.58 -5.51 -6.98
N SER A 47 -0.67 -4.22 -7.25
CA SER A 47 -0.03 -3.19 -6.44
C SER A 47 -1.05 -2.49 -5.54
N VAL A 48 -0.60 -2.15 -4.34
CA VAL A 48 -1.31 -1.27 -3.40
C VAL A 48 -0.51 0.00 -3.26
N SER A 49 -1.12 1.13 -3.60
CA SER A 49 -0.56 2.46 -3.33
C SER A 49 -1.09 2.98 -2.00
N VAL A 50 -0.19 3.32 -1.09
CA VAL A 50 -0.48 3.85 0.23
C VAL A 50 0.02 5.28 0.29
N ASN A 51 -0.87 6.24 0.55
CA ASN A 51 -0.43 7.59 0.85
C ASN A 51 0.20 7.62 2.25
N VAL A 52 1.36 8.24 2.36
CA VAL A 52 2.15 8.33 3.58
C VAL A 52 2.61 9.76 3.79
N SER A 53 2.82 10.11 5.05
CA SER A 53 3.44 11.36 5.47
C SER A 53 4.93 11.36 5.18
N ALA A 54 5.57 12.54 5.11
CA ALA A 54 7.02 12.64 4.86
C ALA A 54 7.88 11.78 5.80
N ALA A 55 7.52 11.68 7.09
CA ALA A 55 8.24 10.86 8.07
C ALA A 55 8.23 9.36 7.69
N VAL A 56 7.05 8.80 7.43
CA VAL A 56 6.89 7.39 7.04
C VAL A 56 7.43 7.14 5.65
N LEU A 57 7.42 8.16 4.78
CA LEU A 57 8.01 8.07 3.46
C LEU A 57 9.53 7.85 3.52
N ASP A 58 10.22 8.61 4.37
CA ASP A 58 11.67 8.44 4.59
C ASP A 58 11.97 7.03 5.16
N GLU A 59 11.14 6.53 6.08
CA GLU A 59 11.25 5.13 6.54
C GLU A 59 10.99 4.12 5.42
N ALA A 60 9.97 4.34 4.59
CA ALA A 60 9.63 3.48 3.47
C ALA A 60 10.72 3.48 2.39
N TRP A 61 11.39 4.61 2.15
CA TRP A 61 12.58 4.68 1.30
C TRP A 61 13.69 3.79 1.83
N GLN A 62 13.93 3.83 3.15
CA GLN A 62 14.91 2.96 3.79
C GLN A 62 14.51 1.49 3.65
N TRP A 63 13.23 1.13 3.88
CA TRP A 63 12.74 -0.24 3.70
C TRP A 63 12.85 -0.71 2.25
N ALA A 64 12.57 0.15 1.28
CA ALA A 64 12.70 -0.17 -0.15
C ALA A 64 14.16 -0.44 -0.52
N LYS A 65 15.09 0.39 0.00
CA LYS A 65 16.54 0.19 -0.17
C LYS A 65 17.02 -1.12 0.45
N ASP A 66 16.51 -1.45 1.63
CA ASP A 66 16.79 -2.69 2.37
C ASP A 66 16.02 -3.90 1.80
N ARG A 67 15.18 -3.68 0.76
CA ARG A 67 14.26 -4.68 0.18
C ARG A 67 13.43 -5.40 1.23
N LYS A 68 13.05 -4.68 2.29
CA LYS A 68 12.18 -5.20 3.35
C LYS A 68 10.79 -5.44 2.80
N THR A 69 10.21 -6.54 3.26
CA THR A 69 8.79 -6.78 3.08
C THR A 69 8.04 -5.85 4.01
N VAL A 70 6.99 -5.22 3.50
CA VAL A 70 6.12 -4.33 4.26
C VAL A 70 4.71 -4.89 4.25
N VAL A 71 3.98 -4.55 5.29
CA VAL A 71 2.58 -4.87 5.44
C VAL A 71 1.78 -3.59 5.37
N VAL A 72 0.84 -3.56 4.44
CA VAL A 72 -0.21 -2.56 4.39
C VAL A 72 -1.38 -3.08 5.21
N ASN A 73 -1.64 -2.46 6.35
CA ASN A 73 -2.79 -2.79 7.20
C ASN A 73 -3.81 -1.66 7.11
N SER A 74 -4.65 -1.74 6.08
CA SER A 74 -5.57 -0.67 5.78
C SER A 74 -6.81 -1.16 5.08
N ARG A 75 -7.83 -0.32 5.11
CA ARG A 75 -8.94 -0.44 4.19
C ARG A 75 -8.47 -0.03 2.81
N VAL A 76 -8.43 -0.97 1.86
CA VAL A 76 -8.07 -0.65 0.47
C VAL A 76 -9.32 -0.50 -0.41
N ASN A 77 -9.29 0.51 -1.25
CA ASN A 77 -10.27 0.72 -2.32
C ASN A 77 -9.70 0.21 -3.64
N SER A 78 -10.39 -0.72 -4.27
CA SER A 78 -10.05 -1.18 -5.61
C SER A 78 -10.57 -0.20 -6.65
N THR A 79 -9.66 0.45 -7.36
CA THR A 79 -9.94 1.28 -8.52
C THR A 79 -9.56 0.52 -9.80
N ARG A 80 -9.72 1.14 -10.97
CA ARG A 80 -9.24 0.57 -12.24
C ARG A 80 -7.71 0.61 -12.36
N ASP A 81 -7.05 1.47 -11.59
CA ASP A 81 -5.61 1.71 -11.63
C ASP A 81 -4.85 0.82 -10.65
N GLY A 82 -5.50 0.40 -9.57
CA GLY A 82 -4.91 -0.51 -8.59
C GLY A 82 -5.71 -0.59 -7.31
N LEU A 83 -5.04 -0.99 -6.24
CA LEU A 83 -5.57 -0.87 -4.88
C LEU A 83 -5.01 0.41 -4.25
N HIS A 84 -5.87 1.21 -3.63
CA HIS A 84 -5.44 2.40 -2.92
C HIS A 84 -5.82 2.29 -1.45
N SER A 85 -4.88 2.57 -0.56
CA SER A 85 -5.17 2.68 0.87
C SER A 85 -6.10 3.85 1.13
N ALA A 86 -7.17 3.62 1.89
CA ALA A 86 -8.05 4.67 2.40
C ALA A 86 -7.48 5.35 3.65
N THR A 87 -6.56 4.68 4.34
CA THR A 87 -5.87 5.20 5.53
C THR A 87 -4.46 5.64 5.16
N GLN A 88 -4.08 6.84 5.59
CA GLN A 88 -2.72 7.35 5.46
C GLN A 88 -1.79 6.61 6.44
N ASP A 89 -0.52 6.47 6.09
CA ASP A 89 0.52 5.86 6.95
C ASP A 89 0.22 4.41 7.36
N ALA A 90 -0.64 3.74 6.60
CA ALA A 90 -1.10 2.39 6.90
C ALA A 90 -0.13 1.31 6.39
N ILE A 91 1.16 1.63 6.39
CA ILE A 91 2.27 0.76 5.99
C ILE A 91 3.18 0.55 7.19
N THR A 92 3.56 -0.69 7.43
CA THR A 92 4.45 -1.07 8.52
C THR A 92 5.48 -2.06 7.99
N PRO A 93 6.72 -2.04 8.47
CA PRO A 93 7.68 -3.06 8.09
C PRO A 93 7.19 -4.40 8.63
N LEU A 94 7.20 -5.44 7.80
CA LEU A 94 7.04 -6.80 8.29
C LEU A 94 8.32 -7.13 9.06
N MET A 95 8.33 -6.78 10.35
CA MET A 95 9.35 -7.30 11.26
C MET A 95 9.11 -8.80 11.33
N LEU A 96 9.81 -9.55 10.47
CA LEU A 96 10.24 -10.88 10.88
C LEU A 96 11.00 -10.63 12.18
N ASP A 97 10.37 -10.99 13.30
CA ASP A 97 10.99 -11.03 14.62
C ASP A 97 12.17 -12.00 14.53
N VAL A 98 13.30 -11.54 13.98
CA VAL A 98 14.57 -12.21 14.15
C VAL A 98 15.08 -11.73 15.49
N LYS A 99 14.50 -12.30 16.53
CA LYS A 99 15.05 -12.28 17.87
C LYS A 99 16.51 -12.73 17.76
N PRO A 100 17.52 -11.88 18.03
CA PRO A 100 18.87 -12.38 18.15
C PRO A 100 18.90 -13.23 19.43
N SER A 101 19.03 -14.54 19.26
CA SER A 101 19.30 -15.49 20.34
C SER A 101 20.67 -15.24 20.96
#